data_AF-A0A947B0M2-F1
#
_entry.id   AF-A0A947B0M2-F1
#
_cell.length_a   1.000
_cell.length_b   1.000
_cell.length_c   1.000
_cell.angle_alpha   90.00
_cell.angle_beta   90.00
_cell.angle_gamma   90.00
#
_symmetry.space_group_name_H-M   'P 1'
#
loop_
_entity.id
_entity.type
_entity.pdbx_description
1 polymer ?
#
loop_
_entity_poly.entity_id
_entity_poly.type
_entity_poly.pdbx_seq_one_letter_code
_entity_poly.pdbx_strand_id
1 'polypeptide(L)' 'LFVRDKKYKGYETDCGQKVKMVPEIELSCGWVWTSEVKSITARVYNFQRGYHYMELKRHWKAYRALPVRDLQEGK' A
#
# COMPACT_ATOMS: atom_id res chain seq x y z
N LEU A 1 2.19 -9.46 2.42
CA LEU A 1 2.63 -8.85 1.13
C LEU A 1 4.01 -8.20 1.22
N PHE A 2 4.28 -7.22 2.09
CA PHE A 2 5.61 -6.60 2.17
C PHE A 2 6.69 -7.55 2.73
N VAL A 3 7.90 -7.52 2.14
CA VAL A 3 9.04 -8.37 2.48
C VAL A 3 10.16 -7.53 3.10
N ARG A 4 10.48 -7.80 4.37
CA ARG A 4 11.49 -7.06 5.13
C ARG A 4 12.93 -7.39 4.73
N ASP A 5 13.19 -8.59 4.22
CA ASP A 5 14.53 -9.03 3.82
C ASP A 5 15.20 -8.01 2.89
N LYS A 6 16.42 -7.58 3.25
CA LYS A 6 17.20 -6.62 2.47
C LYS A 6 17.66 -7.19 1.13
N LYS A 7 17.81 -8.52 1.03
CA LYS A 7 18.19 -9.21 -0.22
C LYS A 7 17.01 -9.34 -1.19
N TYR A 8 15.78 -9.25 -0.69
CA TYR A 8 14.60 -9.27 -1.54
C TYR A 8 14.54 -8.03 -2.43
N LYS A 9 14.71 -8.25 -3.74
CA LYS A 9 14.74 -7.18 -4.73
C LYS A 9 13.35 -6.59 -5.00
N GLY A 10 12.30 -7.38 -4.86
CA GLY A 10 10.95 -6.95 -5.26
C GLY A 10 10.83 -6.72 -6.77
N TYR A 11 9.88 -5.89 -7.18
CA TYR A 11 9.61 -5.58 -8.59
C TYR A 11 9.39 -4.08 -8.82
N GLU A 12 9.48 -3.65 -10.08
CA GLU A 12 9.20 -2.28 -10.50
C GLU A 12 7.74 -2.14 -10.92
N THR A 13 7.05 -1.16 -10.36
CA THR A 13 5.65 -0.82 -10.69
C THR A 13 5.57 0.07 -11.93
N ASP A 14 4.39 0.20 -12.55
CA ASP A 14 4.15 1.08 -13.70
C ASP A 14 4.60 2.54 -13.52
N CYS A 15 4.55 3.07 -12.29
CA CYS A 15 5.03 4.42 -11.99
C CYS A 15 6.56 4.54 -11.81
N GLY A 16 7.32 3.47 -12.05
CA GLY A 16 8.79 3.40 -11.89
C GLY A 16 9.29 3.20 -10.46
N GLN A 17 8.41 2.97 -9.48
CA GLN A 17 8.83 2.67 -8.11
C GLN A 17 9.17 1.20 -7.93
N LYS A 18 10.29 0.94 -7.23
CA LYS A 18 10.68 -0.40 -6.83
C LYS A 18 10.04 -0.77 -5.49
N VAL A 19 9.12 -1.72 -5.49
CA VAL A 19 8.38 -2.16 -4.30
C VAL A 19 8.91 -3.49 -3.79
N LYS A 20 9.01 -3.63 -2.46
CA LYS A 20 9.46 -4.86 -1.79
C LYS A 20 8.26 -5.68 -1.32
N MET A 21 7.44 -6.15 -2.25
CA MET A 21 6.32 -7.01 -1.92
C MET A 21 6.22 -8.23 -2.82
N VAL A 22 5.62 -9.29 -2.31
CA VAL A 22 5.24 -10.46 -3.11
C VAL A 22 4.15 -10.05 -4.10
N PRO A 23 4.30 -10.31 -5.41
CA PRO A 23 3.35 -9.88 -6.45
C PRO A 23 2.11 -10.79 -6.51
N GLU A 24 1.45 -11.01 -5.37
CA GLU A 24 0.13 -11.68 -5.33
C GLU A 24 -0.99 -10.77 -5.87
N ILE A 25 -0.73 -9.46 -5.85
CA ILE A 25 -1.52 -8.41 -6.49
C ILE A 25 -0.55 -7.46 -7.18
N GLU A 26 -0.94 -6.92 -8.33
CA GLU A 26 -0.13 -5.93 -9.04
C GLU A 26 -0.41 -4.52 -8.50
N LEU A 27 0.64 -3.74 -8.31
CA LEU A 27 0.53 -2.35 -7.88
C LEU A 27 0.96 -1.45 -9.03
N SER A 28 0.12 -0.47 -9.38
CA SER A 28 0.50 0.57 -10.33
C SER A 28 1.55 1.55 -9.77
N CYS A 29 1.67 1.65 -8.43
CA CYS A 29 2.68 2.47 -7.75
C CYS A 29 2.93 2.03 -6.30
N GLY A 30 3.98 2.54 -5.64
CA GLY A 30 4.46 2.01 -4.35
C GLY A 30 3.73 2.47 -3.08
N TRP A 31 2.73 3.33 -3.17
CA TRP A 31 1.95 3.81 -2.02
C TRP A 31 0.47 3.50 -2.18
N VAL A 32 -0.12 2.98 -1.11
CA VAL A 32 -1.50 2.47 -1.13
C VAL A 32 -2.28 3.00 0.07
N TRP A 33 -3.52 3.44 -0.14
CA TRP A 33 -4.45 3.78 0.94
C TRP A 33 -4.87 2.52 1.72
N THR A 34 -4.87 2.63 3.04
CA THR A 34 -5.51 1.63 3.92
C THR A 34 -6.95 2.05 4.23
N SER A 35 -7.71 1.20 4.93
CA SER A 35 -9.07 1.51 5.38
C SER A 35 -9.13 2.50 6.56
N GLU A 36 -8.00 2.80 7.21
CA GLU A 36 -7.98 3.68 8.39
C GLU A 36 -8.09 5.16 8.00
N VAL A 37 -9.11 5.82 8.56
CA VAL A 37 -9.42 7.24 8.34
C VAL A 37 -9.50 7.96 9.68
N LYS A 38 -8.89 9.14 9.78
CA LYS A 38 -8.96 10.02 10.96
C LYS A 38 -9.16 11.47 10.54
N SER A 39 -10.37 11.98 10.73
CA SER A 39 -10.75 13.36 10.34
C SER A 39 -10.41 13.64 8.87
N ILE A 40 -9.57 14.64 8.58
CA ILE A 40 -9.13 15.02 7.24
C ILE A 40 -7.96 14.18 6.70
N THR A 41 -7.50 13.19 7.46
CA THR A 41 -6.38 12.30 7.08
C THR A 41 -6.83 10.85 6.90
N ALA A 42 -6.07 10.08 6.15
CA ALA A 42 -6.17 8.63 6.05
C ALA A 42 -4.77 8.00 6.08
N ARG A 43 -4.66 6.75 6.49
CA ARG A 43 -3.37 6.06 6.55
C ARG A 43 -3.00 5.49 5.20
N VAL A 44 -1.79 5.76 4.74
CA VAL A 44 -1.15 5.10 3.60
C VAL A 44 -0.08 4.12 4.06
N TYR A 45 0.20 3.11 3.24
CA TYR A 45 1.34 2.23 3.39
C TYR A 45 2.29 2.37 2.20
N ASN A 46 3.59 2.44 2.49
CA ASN A 46 4.65 2.53 1.50
C ASN A 46 5.28 1.14 1.29
N PHE A 47 5.04 0.52 0.14
CA PHE A 47 5.63 -0.77 -0.23
C PHE A 47 7.08 -0.69 -0.72
N GLN A 48 7.61 0.50 -1.00
CA GLN A 48 9.03 0.69 -1.27
C GLN A 48 9.86 0.62 0.03
N ARG A 49 9.34 1.17 1.15
CA ARG A 49 10.09 1.36 2.41
C ARG A 49 9.53 0.60 3.62
N GLY A 50 8.30 0.12 3.57
CA GLY A 50 7.71 -0.76 4.58
C GLY A 50 7.13 -0.06 5.81
N TYR A 51 6.69 1.19 5.71
CA TYR A 51 6.14 1.95 6.83
C TYR A 51 4.79 2.60 6.50
N HIS A 52 4.07 3.01 7.55
CA HIS A 52 2.80 3.72 7.47
C HIS A 52 2.96 5.22 7.72
N TYR A 53 2.13 6.04 7.08
CA TYR A 53 2.06 7.48 7.30
C TYR A 53 0.61 7.97 7.23
N MET A 54 0.28 9.04 7.96
CA MET A 54 -1.03 9.69 7.87
C MET A 54 -0.95 10.80 6.83
N GLU A 55 -1.78 10.73 5.79
CA GLU A 55 -1.78 11.67 4.68
C GLU A 55 -3.12 12.38 4.57
N LEU A 56 -3.11 13.63 4.09
CA LEU A 56 -4.32 14.41 3.87
C LEU A 56 -5.18 13.80 2.76
N LYS A 57 -6.48 13.67 3.03
CA LYS A 57 -7.47 13.17 2.05
C LYS A 57 -7.56 14.04 0.79
N ARG A 58 -7.08 15.29 0.83
CA ARG A 58 -6.97 16.15 -0.36
C ARG A 58 -6.08 15.52 -1.45
N HIS A 59 -5.12 14.66 -1.07
CA HIS A 59 -4.23 13.94 -1.98
C HIS A 59 -4.82 12.60 -2.47
N TRP A 60 -6.15 12.44 -2.46
CA TRP A 60 -6.82 11.19 -2.82
C TRP A 60 -6.44 10.63 -4.21
N LYS A 61 -6.05 11.49 -5.16
CA LYS A 61 -5.60 11.08 -6.51
C LYS A 61 -4.19 10.49 -6.55
N ALA A 62 -3.37 10.74 -5.54
CA ALA A 62 -1.96 10.35 -5.53
C ALA A 62 -1.73 8.88 -5.13
N TYR A 63 -2.72 8.25 -4.49
CA TYR A 63 -2.58 6.89 -3.98
C TYR A 63 -3.80 6.06 -4.37
N ARG A 64 -3.57 4.81 -4.75
CA ARG A 64 -4.64 3.86 -5.05
C ARG A 64 -5.04 3.15 -3.77
N ALA A 65 -6.33 2.90 -3.58
CA ALA A 65 -6.80 2.00 -2.53
C ALA A 65 -6.78 0.57 -3.06
N LEU A 66 -6.29 -0.38 -2.28
CA LEU A 66 -6.51 -1.78 -2.58
C LEU A 66 -7.93 -2.14 -2.14
N PRO A 67 -8.76 -2.71 -3.03
CA PRO A 67 -10.06 -3.24 -2.62
C PRO A 67 -9.81 -4.38 -1.65
N VAL A 68 -10.16 -4.15 -0.38
CA VAL A 68 -10.17 -5.17 0.66
C VAL A 68 -11.62 -5.58 0.91
N ARG A 69 -11.86 -6.87 1.09
CA ARG A 69 -13.14 -7.40 1.56
C ARG A 69 -12.99 -7.74 3.03
N ASP A 70 -14.06 -7.57 3.79
CA ASP A 70 -14.10 -8.12 5.14
C ASP A 70 -14.03 -9.65 5.06
N LEU A 71 -13.13 -10.23 5.85
CA LEU A 71 -13.14 -11.66 6.09
C LEU A 71 -14.29 -11.91 7.06
N GLN A 72 -15.37 -12.52 6.58
CA GLN A 72 -16.37 -13.07 7.50
C GLN A 72 -15.62 -14.06 8.41
N GLU A 73 -15.59 -13.80 9.71
CA GLU A 73 -15.13 -14.79 10.67
C GLU A 73 -15.98 -16.04 10.44
N GLY A 74 -15.32 -17.15 10.11
CA GLY A 74 -16.00 -18.43 9.90
C GLY A 74 -16.83 -18.73 11.14
N LYS A 75 -18.15 -18.82 10.97
CA LYS A 75 -19.04 -19.43 11.95
C LYS A 75 -18.83 -20.93 11.96
#